data_AF-A0A386AXH1-F1
#
_entry.id   AF-A0A386AXH1-F1
#
_cell.length_a   1.000
_cell.length_b   1.000
_cell.length_c   1.000
_cell.angle_alpha   90.00
_cell.angle_beta   90.00
_cell.angle_gamma   90.00
#
_symmetry.space_group_name_H-M   'P 1'
#
loop_
_entity.id
_entity.type
_entity.pdbx_description
1 polymer ?
#
loop_
_entity_poly.entity_id
_entity_poly.type
_entity_poly.pdbx_seq_one_letter_code
_entity_poly.pdbx_strand_id
1 'polypeptide(L)' 'MKVRSSIKKICQNCRQIRRKGQLLIICENPKHKQRQKRAPKKIYGFYYSY' A
#
# COMPACT_ATOMS: atom_id res chain seq x y z
N MET A 1 12.27 -2.43 -2.17
CA MET A 1 10.80 -2.24 -2.07
C MET A 1 10.49 -1.75 -0.67
N LYS A 2 9.91 -0.55 -0.51
CA LYS A 2 9.58 0.04 0.80
C LYS A 2 8.08 -0.06 1.07
N VAL A 3 7.66 -0.63 2.20
CA VAL A 3 6.23 -0.74 2.55
C VAL A 3 5.81 0.49 3.37
N ARG A 4 4.82 1.24 2.90
CA ARG A 4 4.33 2.48 3.55
C ARG A 4 2.80 2.49 3.59
N SER A 5 2.21 3.17 4.57
CA SER A 5 0.74 3.33 4.66
C SER A 5 0.20 4.19 3.50
N SER A 6 0.91 5.28 3.19
CA SER A 6 0.65 6.15 2.05
C SER A 6 1.78 6.03 1.02
N ILE A 7 1.42 6.03 -0.26
CA ILE A 7 2.39 5.97 -1.35
C ILE A 7 2.22 7.19 -2.26
N LYS A 8 3.34 7.84 -2.59
CA LYS A 8 3.41 8.98 -3.51
C LYS A 8 4.48 8.75 -4.56
N LYS A 9 4.26 9.27 -5.77
CA LYS A 9 5.27 9.31 -6.83
C LYS A 9 6.39 10.26 -6.38
N ILE A 10 7.64 9.81 -6.51
CA ILE A 10 8.84 10.59 -6.14
C ILE A 10 9.47 11.22 -7.39
N CYS A 11 9.25 10.60 -8.54
CA CYS A 11 9.91 10.90 -9.81
C CYS A 11 8.91 10.83 -10.97
N GLN A 12 9.27 11.38 -12.14
CA GLN A 12 8.43 11.32 -13.34
C GLN A 12 8.23 9.87 -13.85
N ASN A 13 9.27 9.03 -13.72
CA ASN A 13 9.23 7.62 -14.14
C ASN A 13 8.46 6.72 -13.16
N CYS A 14 8.02 7.25 -12.02
CA CYS A 14 7.37 6.49 -10.97
C CYS A 14 5.91 6.22 -11.35
N ARG A 15 5.56 4.95 -11.61
CA ARG A 15 4.20 4.56 -12.00
C ARG A 15 3.48 3.88 -10.85
N GLN A 16 2.24 4.30 -10.62
CA GLN A 16 1.37 3.67 -9.64
C GLN A 16 0.57 2.55 -10.34
N ILE A 17 0.67 1.33 -9.81
CA ILE A 17 0.03 0.14 -10.35
C ILE A 17 -0.79 -0.57 -9.28
N ARG A 18 -1.90 -1.20 -9.68
CA ARG A 18 -2.67 -2.13 -8.85
C ARG A 18 -2.43 -3.54 -9.33
N ARG A 19 -1.86 -4.41 -8.49
CA ARG A 19 -1.68 -5.85 -8.77
C ARG A 19 -2.02 -6.65 -7.53
N LYS A 20 -2.71 -7.80 -7.70
CA LYS A 20 -3.14 -8.69 -6.59
C LYS A 20 -3.90 -7.95 -5.47
N GLY A 21 -4.71 -6.94 -5.81
CA GLY A 21 -5.44 -6.11 -4.84
C GLY A 21 -4.52 -5.30 -3.91
N GLN A 22 -3.33 -4.93 -4.36
CA GLN A 22 -2.41 -4.02 -3.64
C GLN A 22 -1.99 -2.89 -4.57
N LEU A 23 -1.86 -1.68 -4.01
CA LEU A 23 -1.26 -0.53 -4.67
C LEU A 23 0.25 -0.55 -4.49
N LEU A 24 0.99 -0.42 -5.59
CA LEU A 24 2.46 -0.35 -5.61
C LEU A 24 2.93 0.80 -6.50
N ILE A 25 4.14 1.28 -6.22
CA ILE A 25 4.88 2.15 -7.12
C ILE A 25 6.06 1.39 -7.67
N ILE A 26 6.15 1.34 -9.00
CA ILE A 26 7.30 0.81 -9.74
C ILE A 26 8.09 1.97 -10.34
N CYS A 27 9.39 1.78 -10.41
CA CYS A 27 10.34 2.70 -10.99
C CYS A 27 11.57 1.86 -11.41
N GLU A 28 12.32 2.35 -12.38
CA GLU A 28 13.64 1.81 -12.74
C GLU A 28 14.57 1.87 -11.53
N ASN A 29 14.63 3.02 -10.84
CA ASN A 29 15.37 3.15 -9.60
C ASN A 29 14.73 2.33 -8.46
N PRO A 30 15.46 1.35 -7.87
CA PRO A 30 14.93 0.49 -6.81
C PRO A 30 14.60 1.24 -5.51
N LYS A 31 15.19 2.43 -5.27
CA LYS A 31 14.93 3.26 -4.08
C LYS A 31 13.50 3.80 -4.02
N HIS A 32 12.86 3.98 -5.17
CA HIS A 32 11.49 4.52 -5.29
C HIS A 32 10.40 3.45 -5.26
N LYS A 33 10.76 2.15 -5.37
CA LYS A 33 9.80 1.05 -5.36
C LYS A 33 9.08 0.98 -4.01
N GLN A 34 7.76 1.12 -4.00
CA GLN A 34 6.95 1.18 -2.79
C GLN A 34 5.72 0.26 -2.85
N ARG A 35 5.23 -0.19 -1.68
CA ARG A 35 4.01 -1.00 -1.53
C ARG A 35 3.11 -0.42 -0.44
N GLN A 36 1.79 -0.36 -0.67
CA GLN A 36 0.86 0.07 0.38
C GLN A 36 0.76 -1.00 1.48
N LYS A 37 0.84 -0.59 2.75
CA LYS A 37 0.35 -1.43 3.85
C LYS A 37 -1.16 -1.59 3.68
N ARG A 38 -1.65 -2.82 3.72
CA ARG A 38 -3.08 -3.08 3.88
C ARG A 38 -3.45 -2.68 5.30
N ALA A 39 -4.54 -1.93 5.45
CA ALA A 39 -5.15 -1.78 6.76
C ALA A 39 -5.59 -3.17 7.25
N PRO A 40 -5.40 -3.50 8.55
CA PRO A 40 -6.11 -4.63 9.11
C PRO A 40 -7.61 -4.39 8.87
N LYS A 41 -8.33 -5.43 8.44
CA LYS A 41 -9.79 -5.37 8.46
C LYS A 41 -10.17 -5.11 9.92
N LYS A 42 -10.80 -3.96 10.19
CA LYS A 42 -11.33 -3.65 11.51
C LYS A 42 -12.29 -4.79 11.89
N ILE A 43 -11.89 -5.66 12.81
CA ILE A 43 -12.78 -6.64 13.43
C ILE A 43 -13.53 -5.86 14.51
N TYR A 44 -14.52 -5.05 14.14
CA TYR A 44 -15.46 -4.52 15.11
C TYR A 44 -16.70 -5.42 15.09
N GLY A 45 -16.75 -6.30 16.09
CA GLY A 45 -17.84 -7.21 16.43
C GLY A 45 -17.30 -8.15 17.49
N PHE A 46 -17.89 -8.39 18.65
CA PHE A 46 -19.31 -8.40 19.02
C PHE A 46 -19.43 -8.36 20.56
N TYR A 47 -18.91 -7.34 21.25
CA TYR A 47 -19.15 -7.22 22.70
C TYR A 47 -20.46 -6.46 22.97
N TYR A 48 -21.58 -7.05 22.58
CA TYR A 48 -22.92 -6.77 23.12
C TYR A 48 -23.85 -7.96 22.82
N SER A 49 -23.89 -8.93 23.73
CA SER A 49 -25.09 -9.70 24.06
C SER A 49 -24.79 -10.53 25.30
N TYR A 50 -25.58 -10.28 26.34
CA TYR A 50 -25.47 -10.68 27.75
C TYR A 50 -24.62 -9.78 28.63
#